data_AF-A0A533SB98-F1
#
_entry.id   AF-A0A533SB98-F1
#
_cell.length_a   1.000
_cell.length_b   1.000
_cell.length_c   1.000
_cell.angle_alpha   90.00
_cell.angle_beta   90.00
_cell.angle_gamma   90.00
#
_symmetry.space_group_name_H-M   'P 1'
#
loop_
_entity.id
_entity.type
_entity.pdbx_description
1 polymer ?
#
loop_
_entity_poly.entity_id
_entity_poly.type
_entity_poly.pdbx_seq_one_letter_code
_entity_poly.pdbx_strand_id
1 'polypeptide(L)'
;MTSSLLFTITTLAYFAATVIFFAYLASKNKTIGLAGSIASLLGLLVQTVAFGLRWKESYDLGHGHAPLSNLYESVVFFAWTIVLIFLLIDAKYRYRAVGAFVLPFALMSMAWAQLMGDAQKQIQPLVPALQSDWLLYHVITCFLGYAAFAVACGVSIMYLIKAKQEASDGKSPAGGVLSLFPSSKILDDLNYRAIMVGFPLLTLGIITGAAWANYAWGSYWSWDPKETWSLIVWFIYAAFLHARITRGWVGKRAAILSIIGFAATIFCYLGVNLLLSGLHSYGGG
;
A
#
# COMPACT_ATOMS: atom_id res chain seq x y z
N MET A 1 -26.63 -1.56 -8.55
CA MET A 1 -25.61 -2.33 -7.81
C MET A 1 -25.10 -1.45 -6.69
N THR A 2 -24.99 -1.97 -5.47
CA THR A 2 -24.43 -1.24 -4.33
C THR A 2 -22.91 -1.20 -4.42
N SER A 3 -22.26 -0.16 -3.88
CA SER A 3 -20.80 -0.07 -3.83
C SER A 3 -20.15 -1.29 -3.15
N SER A 4 -20.76 -1.81 -2.09
CA SER A 4 -20.31 -3.01 -1.36
C SER A 4 -20.20 -4.27 -2.24
N LEU A 5 -21.11 -4.44 -3.21
CA LEU A 5 -21.04 -5.55 -4.15
C LEU A 5 -19.83 -5.41 -5.07
N LEU A 6 -19.55 -4.20 -5.56
CA LEU A 6 -18.38 -3.96 -6.41
C LEU A 6 -17.06 -4.12 -5.65
N PHE A 7 -17.00 -3.77 -4.36
CA PHE A 7 -15.83 -4.07 -3.54
C PHE A 7 -15.63 -5.58 -3.35
N THR A 8 -16.71 -6.35 -3.23
CA THR A 8 -16.64 -7.83 -3.21
C THR A 8 -16.10 -8.38 -4.54
N ILE A 9 -16.61 -7.89 -5.67
CA ILE A 9 -16.10 -8.27 -7.00
C ILE A 9 -14.63 -7.90 -7.15
N THR A 10 -14.22 -6.72 -6.66
CA THR A 10 -12.82 -6.28 -6.65
C THR A 10 -11.94 -7.26 -5.86
N THR A 11 -12.38 -7.69 -4.67
CA THR A 11 -11.64 -8.68 -3.87
C THR A 11 -11.42 -9.98 -4.63
N LEU A 12 -12.46 -10.48 -5.31
CA LEU A 12 -12.37 -11.68 -6.14
C LEU A 12 -11.45 -11.46 -7.36
N ALA A 13 -11.49 -10.28 -7.97
CA ALA A 13 -10.60 -9.93 -9.08
C ALA A 13 -9.12 -9.90 -8.63
N TYR A 14 -8.82 -9.31 -7.47
CA TYR A 14 -7.46 -9.32 -6.91
C TYR A 14 -7.02 -10.70 -6.45
N PHE A 15 -7.93 -11.53 -5.95
CA PHE A 15 -7.64 -12.94 -5.68
C PHE A 15 -7.25 -13.68 -6.96
N ALA A 16 -8.07 -13.56 -8.01
CA ALA A 16 -7.79 -14.16 -9.31
C ALA A 16 -6.47 -13.65 -9.90
N ALA A 17 -6.21 -12.34 -9.87
CA ALA A 17 -4.96 -11.76 -10.34
C ALA A 17 -3.74 -12.31 -9.57
N THR A 18 -3.85 -12.45 -8.25
CA THR A 18 -2.79 -13.03 -7.41
C THR A 18 -2.51 -14.48 -7.79
N VAL A 19 -3.55 -15.30 -7.95
CA VAL A 19 -3.42 -16.69 -8.41
C VAL A 19 -2.79 -16.77 -9.80
N ILE A 20 -3.21 -15.90 -10.72
CA ILE A 20 -2.64 -15.83 -12.08
C ILE A 20 -1.15 -15.46 -12.03
N PHE A 21 -0.73 -14.53 -11.16
CA PHE A 21 0.68 -14.20 -11.00
C PHE A 21 1.50 -15.36 -10.43
N PHE A 22 0.97 -16.13 -9.46
CA PHE A 22 1.63 -17.35 -9.00
C PHE A 22 1.67 -18.42 -10.09
N ALA A 23 0.61 -18.59 -10.87
CA ALA A 23 0.60 -19.46 -12.04
C ALA A 23 1.60 -19.01 -13.11
N TYR A 24 1.79 -17.69 -13.30
CA TYR A 24 2.82 -17.13 -14.17
C TYR A 24 4.22 -17.50 -13.68
N LEU A 25 4.48 -17.42 -12.38
CA LEU A 25 5.76 -17.84 -11.80
C LEU A 25 6.04 -19.32 -12.04
N ALA A 26 5.03 -20.18 -11.89
CA ALA A 26 5.17 -21.63 -12.11
C ALA A 26 5.32 -22.00 -13.60
N SER A 27 4.47 -21.44 -14.46
CA SER A 27 4.38 -21.79 -15.90
C SER A 27 5.40 -21.07 -16.78
N LYS A 28 5.92 -19.91 -16.33
CA LYS A 28 6.82 -19.02 -17.11
C LYS A 28 6.19 -18.49 -18.41
N ASN A 29 4.88 -18.65 -18.59
CA ASN A 29 4.19 -18.21 -19.80
C ASN A 29 3.90 -16.71 -19.75
N LYS A 30 4.50 -15.93 -20.66
CA LYS A 30 4.32 -14.48 -20.74
C LYS A 30 2.85 -14.06 -20.92
N THR A 31 2.03 -14.89 -21.56
CA THR A 31 0.59 -14.64 -21.74
C THR A 31 -0.15 -14.70 -20.42
N ILE A 32 0.21 -15.63 -19.52
CA ILE A 32 -0.36 -15.72 -18.18
C ILE A 32 0.06 -14.50 -17.35
N GLY A 33 1.32 -14.06 -17.47
CA GLY A 33 1.77 -12.82 -16.84
C GLY A 33 0.99 -11.59 -17.33
N LEU A 34 0.70 -11.50 -18.64
CA LEU A 34 -0.13 -10.43 -19.20
C LEU A 34 -1.57 -10.50 -18.68
N ALA A 35 -2.15 -11.71 -18.62
CA ALA A 35 -3.47 -11.93 -18.07
C ALA A 35 -3.56 -11.47 -16.60
N GLY A 36 -2.50 -11.67 -15.80
CA GLY A 36 -2.43 -11.18 -14.42
C GLY A 36 -2.46 -9.65 -14.34
N SER A 37 -1.73 -8.96 -15.21
CA SER A 37 -1.75 -7.49 -15.31
C SER A 37 -3.12 -6.97 -15.79
N ILE A 38 -3.74 -7.64 -16.77
CA ILE A 38 -5.09 -7.28 -17.25
C ILE A 38 -6.12 -7.50 -16.15
N ALA A 39 -6.09 -8.64 -15.45
CA ALA A 39 -6.98 -8.92 -14.33
C ALA A 39 -6.82 -7.87 -13.20
N SER A 40 -5.59 -7.46 -12.91
CA SER A 40 -5.31 -6.39 -11.94
C SER A 40 -5.87 -5.05 -12.39
N LEU A 41 -5.74 -4.71 -13.69
CA LEU A 41 -6.29 -3.49 -14.26
C LEU A 41 -7.83 -3.49 -14.24
N LEU A 42 -8.46 -4.60 -14.61
CA LEU A 42 -9.91 -4.74 -14.53
C LEU A 42 -10.41 -4.62 -13.08
N GLY A 43 -9.71 -5.26 -12.13
CA GLY A 43 -9.99 -5.09 -10.70
C GLY A 43 -9.88 -3.64 -10.25
N LEU A 44 -8.82 -2.92 -10.67
CA LEU A 44 -8.64 -1.50 -10.36
C LEU A 44 -9.76 -0.63 -10.95
N LEU A 45 -10.17 -0.90 -12.19
CA LEU A 45 -11.27 -0.18 -12.84
C LEU A 45 -12.60 -0.41 -12.10
N VAL A 46 -12.90 -1.66 -11.75
CA VAL A 46 -14.09 -1.99 -10.94
C VAL A 46 -14.04 -1.30 -9.59
N GLN A 47 -12.89 -1.29 -8.91
CA GLN A 47 -12.72 -0.60 -7.64
C GLN A 47 -12.89 0.92 -7.77
N THR A 48 -12.41 1.50 -8.88
CA THR A 48 -12.57 2.93 -9.17
C THR A 48 -14.05 3.28 -9.37
N VAL A 49 -14.80 2.44 -10.08
CA VAL A 49 -16.25 2.58 -10.21
C VAL A 49 -16.94 2.40 -8.85
N ALA A 50 -16.48 1.46 -8.02
CA ALA A 50 -16.99 1.25 -6.67
C ALA A 50 -16.82 2.49 -5.79
N PHE A 51 -15.67 3.16 -5.87
CA PHE A 51 -15.44 4.43 -5.19
C PHE A 51 -16.35 5.54 -5.70
N GLY A 52 -16.52 5.67 -7.03
CA GLY A 52 -17.44 6.66 -7.62
C GLY A 52 -18.89 6.44 -7.18
N LEU A 53 -19.35 5.19 -7.16
CA LEU A 53 -20.68 4.84 -6.65
C LEU A 53 -20.81 5.11 -5.15
N ARG A 54 -19.79 4.78 -4.35
CA ARG A 54 -19.83 5.04 -2.91
C ARG A 54 -19.83 6.54 -2.59
N TRP A 55 -19.11 7.34 -3.38
CA TRP A 55 -19.16 8.79 -3.26
C TRP A 55 -20.56 9.32 -3.60
N LYS A 56 -21.18 8.83 -4.67
CA LYS A 56 -22.56 9.15 -5.00
C LYS A 56 -23.53 8.75 -3.88
N GLU A 57 -23.41 7.54 -3.34
CA GLU A 57 -24.23 7.06 -2.21
C GLU A 57 -24.09 7.98 -0.99
N SER A 58 -22.89 8.52 -0.71
CA SER A 58 -22.69 9.52 0.35
C SER A 58 -23.45 10.83 0.11
N TYR A 59 -23.54 11.29 -1.15
CA TYR A 59 -24.39 12.44 -1.49
C TYR A 59 -25.88 12.13 -1.40
N ASP A 60 -26.31 10.95 -1.90
CA ASP A 60 -27.71 10.53 -1.87
C ASP A 60 -28.23 10.38 -0.43
N LEU A 61 -27.35 10.05 0.52
CA LEU A 61 -27.63 9.99 1.97
C LEU A 61 -27.53 11.36 2.68
N GLY A 62 -27.14 12.42 1.97
CA GLY A 62 -27.02 13.78 2.52
C GLY A 62 -25.74 14.06 3.31
N HIS A 63 -24.73 13.18 3.25
CA HIS A 63 -23.43 13.38 3.92
C HIS A 63 -22.41 14.13 3.05
N GLY A 64 -22.38 13.85 1.74
CA GLY A 64 -21.68 14.66 0.74
C GLY A 64 -20.15 14.70 0.86
N HIS A 65 -19.49 13.55 1.06
CA HIS A 65 -18.02 13.48 1.17
C HIS A 65 -17.40 12.32 0.37
N ALA A 66 -16.10 12.44 0.08
CA ALA A 66 -15.35 11.37 -0.54
C ALA A 66 -15.24 10.15 0.42
N PRO A 67 -15.27 8.91 -0.11
CA PRO A 67 -15.23 7.67 0.67
C PRO A 67 -13.83 7.37 1.20
N LEU A 68 -13.39 8.18 2.17
CA LEU A 68 -12.09 8.13 2.83
C LEU A 68 -12.20 8.41 4.34
N SER A 69 -13.41 8.40 4.90
CA SER A 69 -13.68 8.95 6.23
C SER A 69 -13.50 7.96 7.37
N ASN A 70 -13.60 6.65 7.09
CA ASN A 70 -13.52 5.60 8.10
C ASN A 70 -12.45 4.55 7.77
N LEU A 71 -12.23 3.64 8.72
CA LEU A 71 -11.22 2.59 8.59
C LEU A 71 -11.48 1.70 7.37
N TYR A 72 -12.72 1.27 7.14
CA TYR A 72 -13.08 0.43 5.98
C TYR A 72 -12.70 1.11 4.67
N GLU A 73 -13.14 2.35 4.48
CA GLU A 73 -12.88 3.17 3.30
C GLU A 73 -11.37 3.39 3.08
N SER A 74 -10.64 3.67 4.17
CA SER A 74 -9.19 3.86 4.11
C SER A 74 -8.42 2.58 3.75
N VAL A 75 -8.85 1.40 4.22
CA VAL A 75 -8.20 0.11 3.88
C VAL A 75 -8.46 -0.25 2.41
N VAL A 76 -9.67 -0.01 1.94
CA VAL A 76 -10.03 -0.20 0.53
C VAL A 76 -9.22 0.77 -0.35
N PHE A 77 -9.04 2.02 0.08
CA PHE A 77 -8.23 3.00 -0.65
C PHE A 77 -6.75 2.62 -0.67
N PHE A 78 -6.22 2.09 0.43
CA PHE A 78 -4.87 1.56 0.48
C PHE A 78 -4.65 0.42 -0.53
N ALA A 79 -5.60 -0.51 -0.66
CA ALA A 79 -5.52 -1.57 -1.66
C ALA A 79 -5.48 -0.99 -3.08
N TRP A 80 -6.30 0.03 -3.35
CA TRP A 80 -6.36 0.71 -4.65
C TRP A 80 -5.03 1.38 -5.00
N THR A 81 -4.41 2.11 -4.05
CA THR A 81 -3.11 2.77 -4.30
C THR A 81 -1.97 1.78 -4.51
N ILE A 82 -1.97 0.62 -3.82
CA ILE A 82 -0.99 -0.46 -4.05
C ILE A 82 -1.08 -0.96 -5.49
N VAL A 83 -2.30 -1.31 -5.96
CA VAL A 83 -2.50 -1.86 -7.30
C VAL A 83 -2.20 -0.82 -8.37
N LEU A 84 -2.57 0.46 -8.15
CA LEU A 84 -2.21 1.55 -9.03
C LEU A 84 -0.69 1.66 -9.21
N ILE A 85 0.07 1.75 -8.12
CA ILE A 85 1.53 1.89 -8.20
C ILE A 85 2.16 0.66 -8.85
N PHE A 86 1.67 -0.55 -8.53
CA PHE A 86 2.10 -1.77 -9.20
C PHE A 86 1.88 -1.70 -10.72
N LEU A 87 0.68 -1.32 -11.18
CA LEU A 87 0.36 -1.26 -12.60
C LEU A 87 1.18 -0.19 -13.33
N LEU A 88 1.49 0.94 -12.68
CA LEU A 88 2.39 1.96 -13.24
C LEU A 88 3.80 1.39 -13.45
N ILE A 89 4.31 0.62 -12.48
CA ILE A 89 5.62 -0.04 -12.57
C ILE A 89 5.60 -1.13 -13.65
N ASP A 90 4.55 -1.95 -13.70
CA ASP A 90 4.41 -3.01 -14.71
C ASP A 90 4.27 -2.43 -16.12
N ALA A 91 3.53 -1.33 -16.30
CA ALA A 91 3.41 -0.64 -17.57
C ALA A 91 4.74 -0.05 -18.04
N LYS A 92 5.50 0.58 -17.14
CA LYS A 92 6.77 1.25 -17.44
C LYS A 92 7.93 0.29 -17.67
N TYR A 93 8.08 -0.72 -16.82
CA TYR A 93 9.25 -1.60 -16.82
C TYR A 93 8.97 -3.04 -17.25
N ARG A 94 7.71 -3.44 -17.38
CA ARG A 94 7.27 -4.80 -17.79
C ARG A 94 7.76 -5.91 -16.86
N TYR A 95 8.07 -5.59 -15.60
CA TYR A 95 8.50 -6.56 -14.58
C TYR A 95 7.30 -7.25 -13.91
N ARG A 96 6.54 -7.99 -14.69
CA ARG A 96 5.29 -8.66 -14.27
C ARG A 96 5.44 -9.55 -13.04
N ALA A 97 6.62 -10.13 -12.82
CA ALA A 97 6.90 -10.97 -11.66
C ALA A 97 6.78 -10.22 -10.32
N VAL A 98 6.92 -8.89 -10.33
CA VAL A 98 6.69 -8.04 -9.14
C VAL A 98 5.25 -8.17 -8.65
N GLY A 99 4.29 -8.41 -9.57
CA GLY A 99 2.88 -8.57 -9.22
C GLY A 99 2.62 -9.69 -8.23
N ALA A 100 3.35 -10.80 -8.33
CA ALA A 100 3.23 -11.93 -7.40
C ALA A 100 3.59 -11.59 -5.95
N PHE A 101 4.38 -10.54 -5.73
CA PHE A 101 4.83 -10.11 -4.40
C PHE A 101 4.09 -8.88 -3.89
N VAL A 102 3.46 -8.10 -4.78
CA VAL A 102 2.77 -6.85 -4.42
C VAL A 102 1.26 -7.04 -4.30
N LEU A 103 0.63 -7.77 -5.22
CA LEU A 103 -0.82 -8.02 -5.19
C LEU A 103 -1.31 -8.72 -3.92
N PRO A 104 -0.55 -9.63 -3.28
CA PRO A 104 -0.97 -10.20 -2.01
C PRO A 104 -1.24 -9.15 -0.92
N PHE A 105 -0.52 -8.03 -0.89
CA PHE A 105 -0.80 -6.95 0.07
C PHE A 105 -2.16 -6.30 -0.21
N ALA A 106 -2.46 -5.98 -1.46
CA ALA A 106 -3.76 -5.42 -1.85
C ALA A 106 -4.91 -6.40 -1.59
N LEU A 107 -4.71 -7.69 -1.91
CA LEU A 107 -5.67 -8.74 -1.62
C LEU A 107 -5.91 -8.87 -0.11
N MET A 108 -4.85 -8.86 0.71
CA MET A 108 -4.98 -8.97 2.16
C MET A 108 -5.73 -7.76 2.74
N SER A 109 -5.46 -6.55 2.25
CA SER A 109 -6.22 -5.35 2.63
C SER A 109 -7.69 -5.47 2.25
N MET A 110 -8.01 -5.86 1.02
CA MET A 110 -9.40 -6.06 0.60
C MET A 110 -10.11 -7.17 1.36
N ALA A 111 -9.46 -8.32 1.55
CA ALA A 111 -10.00 -9.44 2.31
C ALA A 111 -10.29 -9.02 3.76
N TRP A 112 -9.37 -8.29 4.40
CA TRP A 112 -9.59 -7.74 5.73
C TRP A 112 -10.78 -6.77 5.78
N ALA A 113 -10.90 -5.88 4.79
CA ALA A 113 -12.05 -4.98 4.69
C ALA A 113 -13.39 -5.73 4.55
N GLN A 114 -13.41 -6.88 3.86
CA GLN A 114 -14.60 -7.71 3.74
C GLN A 114 -14.98 -8.42 5.04
N LEU A 115 -14.01 -8.70 5.92
CA LEU A 115 -14.22 -9.32 7.23
C LEU A 115 -14.67 -8.32 8.32
N MET A 116 -14.58 -7.02 8.06
CA MET A 116 -15.06 -5.99 9.00
C MET A 116 -16.57 -6.10 9.24
N GLY A 117 -17.02 -5.70 10.43
CA GLY A 117 -18.44 -5.72 10.79
C GLY A 117 -19.27 -4.73 9.96
N ASP A 118 -20.57 -5.00 9.82
CA ASP A 118 -21.45 -4.19 8.97
C ASP A 118 -21.52 -2.72 9.39
N ALA A 119 -21.42 -2.44 10.69
CA ALA A 119 -21.38 -1.09 11.24
C ALA A 119 -20.21 -0.25 10.68
N GLN A 120 -19.04 -0.87 10.43
CA GLN A 120 -17.86 -0.19 9.88
C GLN A 120 -17.96 0.01 8.36
N LYS A 121 -18.80 -0.78 7.67
CA LYS A 121 -19.01 -0.71 6.22
C LYS A 121 -20.05 0.35 5.83
N GLN A 122 -20.90 0.76 6.77
CA GLN A 122 -21.91 1.79 6.55
C GLN A 122 -21.27 3.15 6.29
N ILE A 123 -21.94 3.95 5.46
CA ILE A 123 -21.57 5.35 5.24
C ILE A 123 -22.11 6.12 6.43
N GLN A 124 -21.21 6.75 7.18
CA GLN A 124 -21.54 7.53 8.38
C GLN A 124 -21.26 9.01 8.13
N PRO A 125 -21.98 9.92 8.81
CA PRO A 125 -21.66 11.34 8.74
C PRO A 125 -20.24 11.62 9.25
N LEU A 126 -19.58 12.60 8.65
CA LEU A 126 -18.27 13.07 9.11
C LEU A 126 -18.39 13.62 10.53
N VAL A 127 -17.59 13.09 11.45
CA VAL A 127 -17.41 13.74 12.76
C VAL A 127 -16.79 15.14 12.56
N PRO A 128 -17.07 16.13 13.42
CA PRO A 128 -16.63 17.50 13.22
C PRO A 128 -15.12 17.65 12.94
N ALA A 129 -14.29 16.84 13.60
CA ALA A 129 -12.85 16.81 13.39
C ALA A 129 -12.42 16.40 11.96
N LEU A 130 -13.26 15.67 11.21
CA LEU A 130 -12.98 15.22 9.85
C LEU A 130 -13.48 16.19 8.77
N GLN A 131 -14.19 17.26 9.14
CA GLN A 131 -14.77 18.23 8.20
C GLN A 131 -13.73 19.28 7.78
N SER A 132 -12.70 18.85 7.05
CA SER A 132 -11.71 19.76 6.45
C SER A 132 -11.04 19.16 5.21
N ASP A 133 -10.63 20.02 4.28
CA ASP A 133 -9.85 19.61 3.10
C ASP A 133 -8.44 19.12 3.48
N TRP A 134 -7.91 19.56 4.62
CA TRP A 134 -6.61 19.12 5.13
C TRP A 134 -6.55 17.62 5.38
N LEU A 135 -7.65 17.03 5.87
CA LEU A 135 -7.76 15.59 6.04
C LEU A 135 -7.62 14.87 4.70
N LEU A 136 -8.28 15.37 3.65
CA LEU A 136 -8.23 14.76 2.32
C LEU A 136 -6.79 14.72 1.79
N TYR A 137 -6.07 15.84 1.88
CA TYR A 137 -4.68 15.91 1.45
C TYR A 137 -3.77 14.99 2.28
N HIS A 138 -3.98 14.95 3.60
CA HIS A 138 -3.27 14.06 4.50
C HIS A 138 -3.45 12.59 4.13
N VAL A 139 -4.70 12.15 4.00
CA VAL A 139 -5.05 10.75 3.69
C VAL A 139 -4.45 10.34 2.35
N ILE A 140 -4.65 11.14 1.29
CA ILE A 140 -4.16 10.80 -0.05
C ILE A 140 -2.62 10.68 -0.07
N THR A 141 -1.92 11.66 0.49
CA THR A 141 -0.44 11.68 0.47
C THR A 141 0.15 10.54 1.31
N CYS A 142 -0.42 10.27 2.51
CA CYS A 142 -0.03 9.15 3.35
C CYS A 142 -0.20 7.80 2.63
N PHE A 143 -1.37 7.53 2.05
CA PHE A 143 -1.64 6.22 1.43
C PHE A 143 -0.88 6.01 0.12
N LEU A 144 -0.58 7.06 -0.64
CA LEU A 144 0.34 6.95 -1.77
C LEU A 144 1.77 6.62 -1.30
N GLY A 145 2.22 7.22 -0.20
CA GLY A 145 3.49 6.89 0.43
C GLY A 145 3.56 5.45 0.92
N TYR A 146 2.54 5.01 1.67
CA TYR A 146 2.43 3.65 2.19
C TYR A 146 2.36 2.60 1.07
N ALA A 147 1.66 2.88 -0.02
CA ALA A 147 1.61 1.99 -1.16
C ALA A 147 2.97 1.86 -1.85
N ALA A 148 3.73 2.95 -1.98
CA ALA A 148 5.09 2.90 -2.48
C ALA A 148 6.00 2.04 -1.58
N PHE A 149 5.83 2.14 -0.26
CA PHE A 149 6.52 1.28 0.71
C PHE A 149 6.09 -0.20 0.64
N ALA A 150 4.82 -0.49 0.35
CA ALA A 150 4.32 -1.84 0.11
C ALA A 150 5.01 -2.46 -1.12
N VAL A 151 5.12 -1.70 -2.21
CA VAL A 151 5.88 -2.14 -3.40
C VAL A 151 7.35 -2.35 -3.06
N ALA A 152 7.97 -1.43 -2.33
CA ALA A 152 9.36 -1.54 -1.90
C ALA A 152 9.59 -2.83 -1.08
N CYS A 153 8.65 -3.18 -0.20
CA CYS A 153 8.65 -4.42 0.57
C CYS A 153 8.54 -5.66 -0.34
N GLY A 154 7.58 -5.70 -1.26
CA GLY A 154 7.41 -6.81 -2.20
C GLY A 154 8.65 -7.05 -3.05
N VAL A 155 9.26 -5.98 -3.57
CA VAL A 155 10.52 -6.04 -4.33
C VAL A 155 11.68 -6.48 -3.44
N SER A 156 11.72 -6.09 -2.16
CA SER A 156 12.75 -6.52 -1.21
C SER A 156 12.68 -8.01 -0.89
N ILE A 157 11.46 -8.56 -0.73
CA ILE A 157 11.26 -9.99 -0.54
C ILE A 157 11.77 -10.76 -1.77
N MET A 158 11.41 -10.27 -2.96
CA MET A 158 11.88 -10.83 -4.23
C MET A 158 13.42 -10.77 -4.35
N TYR A 159 14.04 -9.66 -3.93
CA TYR A 159 15.50 -9.50 -3.85
C TYR A 159 16.13 -10.55 -2.93
N LEU A 160 15.59 -10.75 -1.72
CA LEU A 160 16.15 -11.69 -0.74
C LEU A 160 16.07 -13.14 -1.22
N ILE A 161 14.96 -13.52 -1.87
CA ILE A 161 14.82 -14.84 -2.49
C ILE A 161 15.89 -15.03 -3.57
N LYS A 162 16.08 -14.02 -4.43
CA LYS A 162 17.09 -14.07 -5.49
C LYS A 162 18.51 -14.13 -4.96
N ALA A 163 18.86 -13.26 -4.02
CA ALA A 163 20.19 -13.20 -3.42
C ALA A 163 20.56 -14.49 -2.67
N LYS A 164 19.59 -15.14 -2.00
CA LYS A 164 19.82 -16.43 -1.34
C LYS A 164 20.16 -17.53 -2.35
N GLN A 165 19.48 -17.57 -3.49
CA GLN A 165 19.73 -18.58 -4.53
C GLN A 165 21.08 -18.33 -5.23
N GLU A 166 21.39 -17.08 -5.57
CA GLU A 166 22.68 -16.70 -6.19
C GLU A 166 23.87 -17.08 -5.29
N ALA A 167 23.71 -17.00 -3.97
CA ALA A 167 24.72 -17.43 -3.00
C ALA A 167 24.83 -18.96 -2.85
N SER A 168 23.77 -19.72 -3.15
CA SER A 168 23.73 -21.18 -2.98
C SER A 168 24.22 -21.95 -4.20
N ASP A 169 23.89 -21.48 -5.42
CA ASP A 169 24.10 -22.29 -6.63
C ASP A 169 25.42 -22.00 -7.36
N GLY A 170 26.17 -20.96 -7.01
CA GLY A 170 27.48 -20.61 -7.61
C GLY A 170 27.50 -20.37 -9.14
N LYS A 171 26.38 -20.59 -9.82
CA LYS A 171 26.13 -20.41 -11.25
C LYS A 171 24.80 -19.68 -11.40
N SER A 172 24.73 -18.77 -12.38
CA SER A 172 23.48 -18.09 -12.74
C SER A 172 22.36 -19.13 -12.92
N PRO A 173 21.13 -18.89 -12.43
CA PRO A 173 20.05 -19.88 -12.47
C PRO A 173 19.57 -20.06 -13.91
N ALA A 174 20.28 -20.89 -14.67
CA ALA A 174 19.89 -21.36 -15.98
C ALA A 174 18.82 -22.45 -15.81
N GLY A 175 17.62 -22.05 -15.37
CA GLY A 175 16.45 -22.92 -15.34
C GLY A 175 15.70 -22.94 -14.02
N GLY A 176 14.90 -21.91 -13.74
CA GLY A 176 14.01 -21.87 -12.57
C GLY A 176 13.03 -20.71 -12.61
N VAL A 177 12.12 -20.62 -11.64
CA VAL A 177 11.20 -19.46 -11.48
C VAL A 177 11.97 -18.14 -11.39
N LEU A 178 13.20 -18.18 -10.86
CA LEU A 178 14.10 -17.03 -10.75
C LEU A 178 14.58 -16.45 -12.10
N SER A 179 14.45 -17.18 -13.21
CA SER A 179 14.74 -16.64 -14.55
C SER A 179 13.76 -15.53 -14.96
N LEU A 180 12.56 -15.51 -14.36
CA LEU A 180 11.57 -14.44 -14.56
C LEU A 180 11.88 -13.20 -13.72
N PHE A 181 12.77 -13.32 -12.73
CA PHE A 181 13.03 -12.25 -11.80
C PHE A 181 14.02 -11.27 -12.43
N PRO A 182 13.78 -9.94 -12.35
CA PRO A 182 14.79 -8.94 -12.70
C PRO A 182 16.09 -9.19 -11.95
N SER A 183 17.23 -8.70 -12.47
CA SER A 183 18.52 -8.86 -11.80
C SER A 183 18.48 -8.25 -10.39
N SER A 184 19.30 -8.77 -9.47
CA SER A 184 19.36 -8.29 -8.08
C SER A 184 19.65 -6.78 -8.02
N LYS A 185 20.44 -6.25 -8.96
CA LYS A 185 20.67 -4.81 -9.13
C LYS A 185 19.42 -4.02 -9.50
N ILE A 186 18.58 -4.56 -10.40
CA ILE A 186 17.30 -3.92 -10.77
C ILE A 186 16.32 -3.94 -9.61
N LEU A 187 16.25 -5.05 -8.86
CA LEU A 187 15.38 -5.14 -7.68
C LEU A 187 15.80 -4.15 -6.59
N ASP A 188 17.10 -4.02 -6.33
CA ASP A 188 17.63 -3.03 -5.40
C ASP A 188 17.36 -1.58 -5.86
N ASP A 189 17.49 -1.29 -7.16
CA ASP A 189 17.15 0.02 -7.73
C ASP A 189 15.64 0.33 -7.68
N LEU A 190 14.78 -0.64 -7.97
CA LEU A 190 13.32 -0.50 -7.82
C LEU A 190 12.93 -0.24 -6.37
N ASN A 191 13.56 -0.93 -5.42
CA ASN A 191 13.35 -0.70 -3.99
C ASN A 191 13.71 0.74 -3.60
N TYR A 192 14.90 1.20 -3.99
CA TYR A 192 15.34 2.57 -3.75
C TYR A 192 14.40 3.60 -4.38
N ARG A 193 14.00 3.41 -5.65
CA ARG A 193 13.08 4.32 -6.35
C ARG A 193 11.70 4.38 -5.69
N ALA A 194 11.17 3.23 -5.26
CA ALA A 194 9.89 3.20 -4.57
C ALA A 194 9.96 3.97 -3.24
N ILE A 195 11.03 3.81 -2.45
CA ILE A 195 11.24 4.56 -1.21
C ILE A 195 11.46 6.06 -1.49
N MET A 196 12.21 6.40 -2.54
CA MET A 196 12.43 7.80 -2.96
C MET A 196 11.14 8.52 -3.36
N VAL A 197 10.13 7.81 -3.85
CA VAL A 197 8.79 8.35 -4.11
C VAL A 197 7.97 8.38 -2.82
N GLY A 198 8.00 7.30 -2.04
CA GLY A 198 7.18 7.18 -0.83
C GLY A 198 7.57 8.14 0.30
N PHE A 199 8.87 8.43 0.47
CA PHE A 199 9.36 9.26 1.57
C PHE A 199 8.92 10.73 1.49
N PRO A 200 9.03 11.43 0.33
CA PRO A 200 8.45 12.77 0.19
C PRO A 200 6.93 12.78 0.38
N LEU A 201 6.22 11.77 -0.12
CA LEU A 201 4.77 11.65 0.06
C LEU A 201 4.38 11.48 1.53
N LEU A 202 5.11 10.64 2.28
CA LEU A 202 4.95 10.52 3.73
C LEU A 202 5.25 11.85 4.44
N THR A 203 6.31 12.55 4.02
CA THR A 203 6.68 13.85 4.60
C THR A 203 5.56 14.88 4.39
N LEU A 204 5.00 14.96 3.19
CA LEU A 204 3.83 15.77 2.89
C LEU A 204 2.61 15.32 3.72
N GLY A 205 2.44 14.02 3.90
CA GLY A 205 1.43 13.44 4.78
C GLY A 205 1.55 13.93 6.22
N ILE A 206 2.76 13.92 6.79
CA ILE A 206 2.99 14.43 8.16
C ILE A 206 2.71 15.94 8.24
N ILE A 207 3.15 16.72 7.24
CA ILE A 207 2.93 18.18 7.22
C ILE A 207 1.43 18.51 7.13
N THR A 208 0.72 17.88 6.20
CA THR A 208 -0.73 18.07 6.01
C THR A 208 -1.54 17.51 7.18
N GLY A 209 -1.04 16.43 7.81
CA GLY A 209 -1.59 15.87 9.04
C GLY A 209 -1.46 16.82 10.22
N ALA A 210 -0.32 17.49 10.38
CA ALA A 210 -0.13 18.50 11.42
C ALA A 210 -1.07 19.71 11.21
N ALA A 211 -1.26 20.16 9.96
CA ALA A 211 -2.23 21.21 9.65
C ALA A 211 -3.67 20.81 10.01
N TRP A 212 -4.05 19.58 9.67
CA TRP A 212 -5.34 19.01 10.06
C TRP A 212 -5.49 18.87 11.59
N ALA A 213 -4.46 18.41 12.30
CA ALA A 213 -4.42 18.29 13.75
C ALA A 213 -4.70 19.63 14.44
N ASN A 214 -4.08 20.72 13.96
CA ASN A 214 -4.33 22.05 14.47
C ASN A 214 -5.78 22.51 14.25
N TYR A 215 -6.37 22.18 13.10
CA TYR A 215 -7.79 22.45 12.84
C TYR A 215 -8.72 21.62 13.73
N ALA A 216 -8.41 20.35 13.96
CA ALA A 216 -9.28 19.41 14.67
C ALA A 216 -9.25 19.57 16.19
N TRP A 217 -8.08 19.79 16.80
CA TRP A 217 -7.91 19.88 18.26
C TRP A 217 -6.99 21.01 18.73
N GLY A 218 -6.68 21.99 17.86
CA GLY A 218 -5.98 23.21 18.26
C GLY A 218 -4.46 23.10 18.42
N SER A 219 -3.86 21.92 18.17
CA SER A 219 -2.40 21.71 18.23
C SER A 219 -1.89 20.99 16.99
N TYR A 220 -0.74 21.43 16.45
CA TYR A 220 -0.09 20.80 15.30
C TYR A 220 0.48 19.41 15.61
N TRP A 221 0.77 19.13 16.88
CA TRP A 221 1.34 17.86 17.33
C TRP A 221 1.02 17.66 18.80
N SER A 222 0.60 16.46 19.16
CA SER A 222 0.12 16.09 20.49
C SER A 222 0.81 14.83 21.04
N TRP A 223 1.80 14.28 20.34
CA TRP A 223 2.47 13.01 20.67
C TRP A 223 1.49 11.84 20.80
N ASP A 224 0.40 11.90 20.04
CA ASP A 224 -0.52 10.77 19.96
C ASP A 224 0.22 9.53 19.40
N PRO A 225 -0.25 8.31 19.69
CA PRO A 225 0.38 7.12 19.16
C PRO A 225 0.55 7.10 17.64
N LYS A 226 -0.39 7.61 16.83
CA LYS A 226 -0.23 7.64 15.37
C LYS A 226 0.82 8.65 14.94
N GLU A 227 0.80 9.85 15.51
CA GLU A 227 1.82 10.88 15.30
C GLU A 227 3.21 10.32 15.62
N THR A 228 3.37 9.72 16.80
CA THR A 228 4.63 9.12 17.24
C THR A 228 5.11 8.00 16.30
N TRP A 229 4.23 7.09 15.91
CA TRP A 229 4.58 6.01 14.98
C TRP A 229 4.85 6.51 13.57
N SER A 230 4.18 7.57 13.11
CA SER A 230 4.46 8.19 11.81
C SER A 230 5.88 8.76 11.78
N LEU A 231 6.35 9.33 12.90
CA LEU A 231 7.72 9.82 13.04
C LEU A 231 8.73 8.67 13.09
N ILE A 232 8.42 7.55 13.76
CA ILE A 232 9.26 6.34 13.74
C ILE A 232 9.42 5.82 12.30
N VAL A 233 8.32 5.70 11.56
CA VAL A 233 8.33 5.27 10.16
C VAL A 233 9.18 6.23 9.32
N TRP A 234 8.99 7.53 9.51
CA TRP A 234 9.77 8.57 8.84
C TRP A 234 11.27 8.39 9.11
N PHE A 235 11.68 8.19 10.37
CA PHE A 235 13.09 7.97 10.73
C PHE A 235 13.67 6.69 10.13
N ILE A 236 12.90 5.59 10.05
CA ILE A 236 13.38 4.34 9.42
C ILE A 236 13.69 4.58 7.94
N TYR A 237 12.79 5.25 7.20
CA TYR A 237 13.01 5.54 5.78
C TYR A 237 14.04 6.66 5.56
N ALA A 238 14.15 7.63 6.45
CA ALA A 238 15.22 8.62 6.43
C ALA A 238 16.58 7.94 6.65
N ALA A 239 16.69 7.02 7.62
CA ALA A 239 17.90 6.23 7.85
C ALA A 239 18.24 5.34 6.65
N PHE A 240 17.24 4.75 5.99
CA PHE A 240 17.42 4.01 4.75
C PHE A 240 18.06 4.89 3.66
N LEU A 241 17.46 6.05 3.37
CA LEU A 241 17.94 6.96 2.33
C LEU A 241 19.32 7.54 2.68
N HIS A 242 19.51 7.92 3.95
CA HIS A 242 20.77 8.41 4.44
C HIS A 242 21.88 7.36 4.31
N ALA A 243 21.65 6.12 4.72
CA ALA A 243 22.62 5.04 4.58
C ALA A 243 22.91 4.68 3.12
N ARG A 244 21.91 4.80 2.24
CA ARG A 244 22.06 4.63 0.79
C ARG A 244 23.01 5.67 0.20
N ILE A 245 22.82 6.94 0.54
CA ILE A 245 23.57 8.07 -0.03
C ILE A 245 24.97 8.17 0.58
N THR A 246 25.09 8.03 1.91
CA THR A 246 26.36 8.27 2.63
C THR A 246 27.29 7.06 2.68
N ARG A 247 26.72 5.85 2.83
CA ARG A 247 27.47 4.61 3.03
C ARG A 247 27.31 3.62 1.87
N GLY A 248 26.60 4.01 0.80
CA GLY A 248 26.38 3.14 -0.35
C GLY A 248 25.64 1.84 -0.01
N TRP A 249 24.73 1.85 0.97
CA TRP A 249 24.01 0.64 1.36
C TRP A 249 23.18 0.08 0.20
N VAL A 250 23.55 -1.12 -0.24
CA VAL A 250 22.90 -1.86 -1.32
C VAL A 250 22.58 -3.28 -0.88
N GLY A 251 21.61 -3.89 -1.56
CA GLY A 251 21.34 -5.31 -1.48
C GLY A 251 20.68 -5.75 -0.17
N LYS A 252 21.22 -6.80 0.49
CA LYS A 252 20.54 -7.49 1.60
C LYS A 252 20.20 -6.55 2.77
N ARG A 253 21.11 -5.63 3.12
CA ARG A 253 20.90 -4.69 4.22
C ARG A 253 19.79 -3.69 3.91
N ALA A 254 19.77 -3.16 2.69
CA ALA A 254 18.72 -2.27 2.21
C ALA A 254 17.36 -3.00 2.18
N ALA A 255 17.31 -4.22 1.60
CA ALA A 255 16.09 -5.01 1.53
C ALA A 255 15.49 -5.30 2.93
N ILE A 256 16.31 -5.68 3.91
CA ILE A 256 15.83 -5.92 5.29
C ILE A 256 15.28 -4.63 5.91
N LEU A 257 16.00 -3.51 5.77
CA LEU A 257 15.56 -2.23 6.32
C LEU A 257 14.24 -1.75 5.68
N SER A 258 14.05 -1.99 4.38
CA SER A 258 12.79 -1.71 3.68
C SER A 258 11.62 -2.55 4.20
N ILE A 259 11.86 -3.83 4.51
CA ILE A 259 10.82 -4.72 5.07
C ILE A 259 10.45 -4.28 6.49
N ILE A 260 11.45 -3.94 7.32
CA ILE A 260 11.23 -3.40 8.67
C ILE A 260 10.44 -2.09 8.61
N GLY A 261 10.80 -1.18 7.69
CA GLY A 261 10.07 0.07 7.50
C GLY A 261 8.61 -0.14 7.11
N PHE A 262 8.33 -1.13 6.26
CA PHE A 262 6.96 -1.43 5.87
C PHE A 262 6.17 -2.08 7.02
N ALA A 263 6.80 -2.96 7.80
CA ALA A 263 6.18 -3.51 9.01
C ALA A 263 5.83 -2.39 10.02
N ALA A 264 6.74 -1.43 10.23
CA ALA A 264 6.46 -0.24 11.04
C ALA A 264 5.34 0.62 10.45
N THR A 265 5.26 0.72 9.11
CA THR A 265 4.17 1.44 8.42
C THR A 265 2.82 0.79 8.67
N ILE A 266 2.74 -0.54 8.56
CA ILE A 266 1.52 -1.30 8.86
C ILE A 266 1.15 -1.18 10.34
N PHE A 267 2.13 -1.18 11.25
CA PHE A 267 1.87 -0.94 12.66
C PHE A 267 1.35 0.48 12.92
N CYS A 268 1.98 1.50 12.33
CA CYS A 268 1.52 2.89 12.42
C CYS A 268 0.07 3.05 11.93
N TYR A 269 -0.27 2.41 10.82
CA TYR A 269 -1.59 2.49 10.23
C TYR A 269 -2.63 1.62 10.95
N LEU A 270 -2.45 0.31 10.99
CA LEU A 270 -3.44 -0.63 11.56
C LEU A 270 -3.18 -0.91 13.05
N GLY A 271 -1.93 -1.12 13.44
CA GLY A 271 -1.56 -1.46 14.82
C GLY A 271 -2.04 -0.41 15.82
N VAL A 272 -1.79 0.87 15.53
CA VAL A 272 -2.25 1.96 16.40
C VAL A 272 -3.78 2.04 16.47
N ASN A 273 -4.48 1.88 15.34
CA ASN A 273 -5.95 1.91 15.32
C ASN A 273 -6.60 0.77 16.12
N LEU A 274 -5.96 -0.41 16.15
CA LEU A 274 -6.55 -1.63 16.72
C LEU A 274 -6.06 -1.95 18.14
N LEU A 275 -4.85 -1.52 18.50
CA LEU A 275 -4.17 -1.94 19.73
C LEU A 275 -3.95 -0.78 20.72
N LEU A 276 -3.99 0.47 20.26
CA LEU A 276 -3.68 1.63 21.09
C LEU A 276 -4.87 2.59 21.10
N SER A 277 -5.09 3.27 22.22
CA SER A 277 -6.04 4.37 22.32
C SER A 277 -5.36 5.69 21.93
N GLY A 278 -6.08 6.56 21.22
CA GLY A 278 -5.55 7.85 20.76
C GLY A 278 -6.59 8.69 20.04
N LEU A 279 -6.24 9.95 19.75
CA LEU A 279 -7.11 10.93 19.07
C LEU A 279 -7.54 10.47 17.67
N HIS A 280 -6.84 9.49 17.12
CA HIS A 280 -7.09 8.93 15.80
C HIS A 280 -7.77 7.55 15.81
N SER A 281 -8.27 7.08 16.96
CA SER A 281 -9.00 5.81 17.01
C SER A 281 -10.40 5.98 16.42
N TYR A 282 -10.52 5.78 15.11
CA TYR A 282 -11.81 5.77 14.40
C TYR A 282 -12.38 4.36 14.23
N GLY A 283 -11.73 3.36 14.84
CA GLY A 283 -12.10 1.93 14.73
C GLY A 283 -12.55 1.28 16.03
N GLY A 284 -12.49 1.99 17.16
CA GLY A 284 -12.92 1.50 18.46
C GLY A 284 -14.36 1.88 18.77
N GLY A 285 -15.29 0.98 18.46
CA GLY A 285 -16.66 0.95 18.96
C GLY A 285 -16.97 -0.45 19.46
#